data_AF-A0A317MNE9-F1
#
_entry.id   AF-A0A317MNE9-F1
#
_cell.length_a   1.000
_cell.length_b   1.000
_cell.length_c   1.000
_cell.angle_alpha   90.00
_cell.angle_beta   90.00
_cell.angle_gamma   90.00
#
_symmetry.space_group_name_H-M   'P 1'
#
loop_
_entity.id
_entity.type
_entity.pdbx_description
1 polymer ?
#
loop_
_entity_poly.entity_id
_entity_poly.type
_entity_poly.pdbx_seq_one_letter_code
_entity_poly.pdbx_strand_id
1 'polypeptide(L)'
;MNRTSIHPNEPRTERRWKSRWYPGDPCRIRVARDDLVQDLSRLPGVGEETEDALRLCLSEMFTGALTRASWAGRGIVVFRSLSLRHRGPSQRVLRLSVGERESVDVARVPPVWGSVEQAEGTGLTLMAHFASRWGSRRIGTEEEWAYLMWVEFDLDAGH
;
A
#
# COMPACT_ATOMS: atom_id res chain seq x y z
N MET A 1 -26.16 36.36 19.94
CA MET A 1 -26.68 35.09 19.36
C MET A 1 -25.76 34.70 18.21
N ASN A 2 -24.80 33.81 18.46
CA ASN A 2 -23.85 33.37 17.44
C ASN A 2 -24.42 32.15 16.72
N ARG A 3 -24.61 32.26 15.40
CA ARG A 3 -24.95 31.13 14.54
C ARG A 3 -23.69 30.31 14.29
N THR A 4 -23.61 29.15 14.91
CA THR A 4 -22.65 28.10 14.56
C THR A 4 -23.03 27.58 13.18
N SER A 5 -22.27 27.94 12.13
CA SER A 5 -22.35 27.23 10.85
C SER A 5 -21.90 25.79 11.07
N ILE A 6 -22.86 24.88 11.08
CA ILE A 6 -22.62 23.46 10.91
C ILE A 6 -22.23 23.29 9.44
N HIS A 7 -20.94 23.12 9.16
CA HIS A 7 -20.53 22.67 7.83
C HIS A 7 -21.19 21.31 7.57
N PRO A 8 -21.96 21.13 6.48
CA PRO A 8 -22.49 19.83 6.13
C PRO A 8 -21.32 18.89 5.90
N ASN A 9 -21.33 17.77 6.61
CA ASN A 9 -20.40 16.66 6.44
C ASN A 9 -20.60 16.13 5.00
N GLU A 10 -19.74 16.53 4.06
CA GLU A 10 -19.77 16.00 2.70
C GLU A 10 -19.68 14.46 2.78
N PRO A 11 -20.51 13.72 2.03
CA PRO A 11 -20.46 12.26 2.07
C PRO A 11 -19.04 11.81 1.71
N ARG A 12 -18.44 11.00 2.59
CA ARG A 12 -17.17 10.31 2.31
C ARG A 12 -17.36 9.43 1.06
N THR A 13 -17.05 9.96 -0.10
CA THR A 13 -17.02 9.26 -1.41
C THR A 13 -15.76 8.39 -1.52
N GLU A 14 -15.36 7.72 -0.45
CA GLU A 14 -14.20 6.82 -0.44
C GLU A 14 -14.67 5.39 -0.72
N ARG A 15 -14.35 4.86 -1.90
CA ARG A 15 -14.51 3.43 -2.20
C ARG A 15 -13.28 2.70 -1.66
N ARG A 16 -13.48 1.67 -0.82
CA ARG A 16 -12.38 0.82 -0.31
C ARG A 16 -12.61 -0.63 -0.70
N TRP A 17 -11.58 -1.29 -1.23
CA TRP A 17 -11.60 -2.71 -1.51
C TRP A 17 -11.33 -3.48 -0.22
N LYS A 18 -11.87 -4.71 -0.13
CA LYS A 18 -11.48 -5.63 0.94
C LYS A 18 -9.97 -5.81 0.92
N SER A 19 -9.32 -5.68 2.08
CA SER A 19 -7.89 -5.95 2.20
C SER A 19 -7.61 -7.41 1.89
N ARG A 20 -6.53 -7.65 1.15
CA ARG A 20 -6.02 -8.98 0.82
C ARG A 20 -4.80 -9.27 1.69
N TRP A 21 -4.63 -10.53 2.07
CA TRP A 21 -3.60 -10.97 3.01
C TRP A 21 -2.80 -12.11 2.40
N TYR A 22 -1.49 -12.06 2.57
CA TYR A 22 -0.55 -13.00 1.97
C TYR A 22 0.43 -13.46 3.05
N PRO A 23 0.78 -14.77 3.09
CA PRO A 23 1.94 -15.21 3.84
C PRO A 23 3.19 -14.43 3.40
N GLY A 24 4.10 -14.16 4.34
CA GLY A 24 5.39 -13.51 4.09
C GLY A 24 6.36 -14.39 3.31
N ASP A 25 6.06 -14.60 2.03
CA ASP A 25 6.79 -15.47 1.12
C ASP A 25 7.00 -14.75 -0.22
N PRO A 26 8.25 -14.66 -0.75
CA PRO A 26 8.54 -14.04 -2.05
C PRO A 26 7.68 -14.56 -3.21
N CYS A 27 7.28 -15.85 -3.20
CA CYS A 27 6.42 -16.42 -4.23
C CYS A 27 5.03 -15.78 -4.27
N ARG A 28 4.61 -15.12 -3.18
CA ARG A 28 3.31 -14.42 -3.10
C ARG A 28 3.30 -13.05 -3.74
N ILE A 29 4.45 -12.48 -4.09
CA ILE A 29 4.52 -11.17 -4.78
C ILE A 29 3.82 -11.25 -6.14
N ARG A 30 4.02 -12.35 -6.89
CA ARG A 30 3.32 -12.57 -8.17
C ARG A 30 1.80 -12.61 -7.97
N VAL A 31 1.34 -13.38 -6.99
CA VAL A 31 -0.09 -13.50 -6.67
C VAL A 31 -0.66 -12.13 -6.27
N ALA A 32 0.06 -11.35 -5.47
CA ALA A 32 -0.37 -10.01 -5.08
C ALA A 32 -0.50 -9.05 -6.27
N ARG A 33 0.39 -9.15 -7.27
CA ARG A 33 0.27 -8.39 -8.52
C ARG A 33 -0.96 -8.80 -9.33
N ASP A 34 -1.18 -10.10 -9.50
CA ASP A 34 -2.33 -10.61 -10.26
C ASP A 34 -3.66 -10.18 -9.60
N ASP A 35 -3.72 -10.24 -8.28
CA ASP A 35 -4.84 -9.73 -7.47
C ASP A 35 -5.04 -8.21 -7.60
N LEU A 36 -3.95 -7.44 -7.71
CA LEU A 36 -4.02 -6.00 -7.96
C LEU A 36 -4.59 -5.71 -9.35
N VAL A 37 -4.10 -6.38 -10.39
CA VAL A 37 -4.61 -6.24 -11.76
C VAL A 37 -6.12 -6.55 -11.81
N GLN A 38 -6.54 -7.62 -11.14
CA GLN A 38 -7.96 -7.97 -11.04
C GLN A 38 -8.80 -6.89 -10.32
N ASP A 39 -8.25 -6.25 -9.29
CA ASP A 39 -8.94 -5.18 -8.58
C ASP A 39 -8.97 -3.87 -9.41
N LEU A 40 -7.92 -3.59 -10.19
CA LEU A 40 -7.80 -2.44 -11.10
C LEU A 40 -8.66 -2.57 -12.35
N SER A 41 -8.86 -3.78 -12.88
CA SER A 41 -9.75 -3.99 -14.04
C SER A 41 -11.21 -3.62 -13.77
N ARG A 42 -11.57 -3.45 -12.49
CA ARG A 42 -12.89 -2.99 -12.01
C ARG A 42 -12.95 -1.47 -11.78
N LEU A 43 -11.91 -0.74 -12.17
CA LEU A 43 -11.75 0.70 -12.02
C LEU A 43 -11.61 1.38 -13.39
N PRO A 44 -12.60 2.19 -13.81
CA PRO A 44 -12.47 2.97 -15.04
C PRO A 44 -11.45 4.10 -14.86
N GLY A 45 -10.65 4.35 -15.90
CA GLY A 45 -9.67 5.45 -15.95
C GLY A 45 -8.37 5.19 -15.20
N VAL A 46 -7.99 3.92 -15.01
CA VAL A 46 -6.60 3.56 -14.70
C VAL A 46 -5.92 3.27 -16.05
N GLY A 47 -4.98 4.10 -16.45
CA GLY A 47 -4.18 3.88 -17.66
C GLY A 47 -3.14 2.79 -17.46
N GLU A 48 -2.65 2.20 -18.55
CA GLU A 48 -1.63 1.13 -18.55
C GLU A 48 -0.37 1.54 -17.77
N GLU A 49 0.12 2.76 -17.97
CA GLU A 49 1.28 3.29 -17.25
C GLU A 49 1.04 3.36 -15.72
N THR A 50 -0.15 3.80 -15.30
CA THR A 50 -0.51 3.83 -13.87
C THR A 50 -0.62 2.43 -13.29
N GLU A 51 -1.20 1.48 -14.05
CA GLU A 51 -1.29 0.09 -13.64
C GLU A 51 0.10 -0.53 -13.43
N ASP A 52 1.01 -0.35 -14.38
CA ASP A 52 2.38 -0.87 -14.29
C ASP A 52 3.16 -0.22 -13.15
N ALA A 53 3.04 1.09 -12.97
CA ALA A 53 3.62 1.80 -11.83
C ALA A 53 3.09 1.26 -10.48
N LEU A 54 1.78 0.99 -10.38
CA LEU A 54 1.18 0.39 -9.18
C LEU A 54 1.70 -1.03 -8.92
N ARG A 55 1.92 -1.84 -9.97
CA ARG A 55 2.47 -3.20 -9.85
C ARG A 55 3.93 -3.19 -9.39
N LEU A 56 4.72 -2.24 -9.87
CA LEU A 56 6.10 -2.03 -9.42
C LEU A 56 6.13 -1.57 -7.96
N CYS A 57 5.36 -0.52 -7.61
CA CYS A 57 5.23 -0.05 -6.22
C CYS A 57 4.77 -1.16 -5.27
N LEU A 58 3.79 -1.98 -5.66
CA LEU A 58 3.36 -3.13 -4.87
C LEU A 58 4.50 -4.12 -4.64
N SER A 59 5.26 -4.44 -5.68
CA SER A 59 6.37 -5.39 -5.60
C SER A 59 7.45 -4.88 -4.65
N GLU A 60 7.78 -3.60 -4.72
CA GLU A 60 8.79 -3.01 -3.83
C GLU A 60 8.32 -2.88 -2.39
N MET A 61 7.07 -2.47 -2.17
CA MET A 61 6.52 -2.42 -0.82
C MET A 61 6.47 -3.81 -0.17
N PHE A 62 6.10 -4.84 -0.93
CA PHE A 62 6.06 -6.22 -0.45
C PHE A 62 7.48 -6.73 -0.19
N THR A 63 8.43 -6.48 -1.10
CA THR A 63 9.84 -6.87 -0.91
C THR A 63 10.44 -6.18 0.32
N GLY A 64 10.17 -4.89 0.52
CA GLY A 64 10.58 -4.17 1.72
C GLY A 64 10.02 -4.79 3.00
N ALA A 65 8.77 -5.26 2.98
CA ALA A 65 8.18 -5.97 4.11
C ALA A 65 8.92 -7.27 4.44
N LEU A 66 9.25 -8.06 3.43
CA LEU A 66 10.01 -9.31 3.59
C LEU A 66 11.43 -9.04 4.07
N THR A 67 12.10 -8.02 3.56
CA THR A 67 13.44 -7.61 3.99
C THR A 67 13.46 -7.22 5.46
N ARG A 68 12.51 -6.39 5.91
CA ARG A 68 12.39 -6.02 7.33
C ARG A 68 12.08 -7.24 8.22
N ALA A 69 11.21 -8.12 7.77
CA ALA A 69 10.88 -9.35 8.51
C ALA A 69 12.09 -10.28 8.64
N SER A 70 12.85 -10.46 7.55
CA SER A 70 14.08 -11.23 7.55
C SER A 70 15.09 -10.64 8.53
N TRP A 71 15.34 -9.33 8.49
CA TRP A 71 16.28 -8.69 9.42
C TRP A 71 15.88 -8.88 10.90
N ALA A 72 14.58 -8.87 11.19
CA ALA A 72 14.04 -9.08 12.53
C ALA A 72 13.91 -10.57 12.93
N GLY A 73 14.17 -11.51 12.03
CA GLY A 73 14.00 -12.94 12.30
C GLY A 73 12.54 -13.38 12.49
N ARG A 74 11.58 -12.69 11.85
CA ARG A 74 10.14 -12.86 12.11
C ARG A 74 9.41 -13.52 10.94
N GLY A 75 8.38 -14.30 11.28
CA GLY A 75 7.33 -14.69 10.33
C GLY A 75 6.29 -13.58 10.25
N ILE A 76 5.89 -13.18 9.04
CA ILE A 76 4.92 -12.09 8.86
C ILE A 76 3.78 -12.51 7.92
N VAL A 77 2.66 -11.82 8.05
CA VAL A 77 1.67 -11.72 6.99
C VAL A 77 1.70 -10.31 6.42
N VAL A 78 1.67 -10.21 5.09
CA VAL A 78 1.59 -8.95 4.36
C VAL A 78 0.14 -8.71 3.98
N PHE A 79 -0.39 -7.53 4.28
CA PHE A 79 -1.69 -7.11 3.80
C PHE A 79 -1.57 -5.99 2.77
N ARG A 80 -2.49 -6.00 1.81
CA ARG A 80 -2.64 -4.95 0.81
C ARG A 80 -4.05 -4.42 0.84
N SER A 81 -4.19 -3.09 0.88
CA SER A 81 -5.46 -2.39 0.70
C SER A 81 -5.40 -1.43 -0.48
N LEU A 82 -6.55 -1.25 -1.13
CA LEU A 82 -6.74 -0.30 -2.22
C LEU A 82 -7.93 0.58 -1.84
N SER A 83 -7.81 1.89 -2.06
CA SER A 83 -8.90 2.84 -1.86
C SER A 83 -8.90 3.92 -2.92
N LEU A 84 -10.07 4.33 -3.37
CA LEU A 84 -10.30 5.41 -4.31
C LEU A 84 -11.03 6.53 -3.57
N ARG A 85 -10.47 7.74 -3.60
CA ARG A 85 -11.05 8.95 -3.00
C ARG A 85 -11.35 9.96 -4.08
N HIS A 86 -12.41 10.74 -3.90
CA HIS A 86 -12.69 11.88 -4.78
C HIS A 86 -12.21 13.17 -4.08
N ARG A 87 -11.41 13.98 -4.77
CA ARG A 87 -10.95 15.32 -4.33
C ARG A 87 -11.73 16.45 -5.06
N GLY A 88 -12.92 16.13 -5.57
CA GLY A 88 -13.76 17.03 -6.33
C GLY A 88 -14.60 16.26 -7.35
N PRO A 89 -15.35 16.96 -8.22
CA PRO A 89 -16.23 16.33 -9.22
C PRO A 89 -15.50 15.42 -10.20
N SER A 90 -14.26 15.76 -10.57
CA SER A 90 -13.47 15.07 -11.60
C SER A 90 -12.15 14.49 -11.08
N GLN A 91 -11.71 14.86 -9.88
CA GLN A 91 -10.42 14.44 -9.35
C GLN A 91 -10.56 13.19 -8.51
N ARG A 92 -9.87 12.12 -8.91
CA ARG A 92 -9.86 10.84 -8.20
C ARG A 92 -8.44 10.49 -7.79
N VAL A 93 -8.29 10.00 -6.56
CA VAL A 93 -7.00 9.61 -6.00
C VAL A 93 -7.07 8.15 -5.63
N LEU A 94 -6.26 7.35 -6.30
CA LEU A 94 -6.10 5.94 -6.00
C LEU A 94 -4.94 5.76 -5.04
N ARG A 95 -5.21 5.13 -3.90
CA ARG A 95 -4.21 4.82 -2.88
C ARG A 95 -4.02 3.31 -2.77
N LEU A 96 -2.79 2.86 -2.99
CA LEU A 96 -2.33 1.53 -2.63
C LEU A 96 -1.62 1.62 -1.28
N SER A 97 -1.98 0.74 -0.35
CA SER A 97 -1.25 0.62 0.93
C SER A 97 -0.90 -0.83 1.20
N VAL A 98 0.33 -1.05 1.64
CA VAL A 98 0.90 -2.36 1.96
C VAL A 98 1.48 -2.29 3.36
N GLY A 99 1.13 -3.25 4.19
CA GLY A 99 1.75 -3.36 5.50
C GLY A 99 1.97 -4.79 5.92
N GLU A 100 2.71 -4.94 7.01
CA GLU A 100 3.05 -6.24 7.58
C GLU A 100 2.70 -6.30 9.06
N ARG A 101 2.35 -7.49 9.53
CA ARG A 101 2.28 -7.80 10.96
C ARG A 101 2.95 -9.14 11.22
N GLU A 102 3.46 -9.31 12.42
CA GLU A 102 3.99 -10.61 12.86
C GLU A 102 2.87 -11.66 12.90
N SER A 103 3.21 -12.89 12.54
CA SER A 103 2.30 -14.02 12.58
C SER A 103 3.04 -15.27 13.03
N VAL A 104 2.52 -15.92 14.08
CA VAL A 104 3.07 -17.16 14.62
C VAL A 104 2.84 -18.36 13.70
N ASP A 105 1.85 -18.27 12.81
CA ASP A 105 1.50 -19.31 11.83
C ASP A 105 2.42 -19.29 10.59
N VAL A 106 3.25 -18.25 10.45
CA VAL A 106 4.23 -18.14 9.38
C VAL A 106 5.61 -18.48 9.95
N ALA A 107 6.31 -19.40 9.28
CA ALA A 107 7.65 -19.79 9.68
C ALA A 107 8.57 -18.57 9.78
N ARG A 108 9.35 -18.49 10.87
CA ARG A 108 10.36 -17.45 11.03
C ARG A 108 11.43 -17.62 9.98
N VAL A 109 11.84 -16.50 9.38
CA VAL A 109 12.97 -16.45 8.46
C VAL A 109 14.24 -16.22 9.28
N PRO A 110 15.37 -16.91 9.00
CA PRO A 110 16.64 -16.61 9.65
C PRO A 110 17.06 -15.14 9.44
N PRO A 111 17.66 -14.49 10.45
CA PRO A 111 18.15 -13.13 10.31
C PRO A 111 19.29 -13.04 9.28
N VAL A 112 19.12 -12.16 8.30
CA VAL A 112 20.16 -11.84 7.31
C VAL A 112 20.80 -10.51 7.69
N TRP A 113 22.13 -10.50 7.77
CA TRP A 113 22.91 -9.32 8.14
C TRP A 113 23.35 -8.56 6.88
N GLY A 114 22.94 -7.30 6.74
CA GLY A 114 23.23 -6.41 5.60
C GLY A 114 22.61 -5.02 5.80
N SER A 115 22.89 -4.05 4.91
CA SER A 115 22.33 -2.69 5.01
C SER A 115 20.88 -2.65 4.53
N VAL A 116 19.93 -2.75 5.47
CA VAL A 116 18.50 -2.54 5.20
C VAL A 116 18.24 -1.16 4.61
N GLU A 117 18.99 -0.14 5.07
CA GLU A 117 18.83 1.25 4.64
C GLU A 117 19.07 1.43 3.14
N GLN A 118 20.04 0.73 2.56
CA GLN A 118 20.35 0.84 1.13
C GLN A 118 19.30 0.15 0.25
N ALA A 119 18.77 -1.00 0.69
CA ALA A 119 17.70 -1.72 0.01
C ALA A 119 16.37 -0.94 0.09
N GLU A 120 16.03 -0.39 1.26
CA GLU A 120 14.85 0.46 1.43
C GLU A 120 14.98 1.78 0.65
N GLY A 121 16.16 2.40 0.65
CA GLY A 121 16.42 3.67 -0.05
C GLY A 121 16.13 3.59 -1.55
N THR A 122 16.50 2.48 -2.20
CA THR A 122 16.24 2.28 -3.65
C THR A 122 14.76 2.14 -3.94
N GLY A 123 14.03 1.37 -3.12
CA GLY A 123 12.58 1.21 -3.26
C GLY A 123 11.82 2.53 -3.05
N LEU A 124 12.28 3.37 -2.12
CA LEU A 124 11.70 4.69 -1.90
C LEU A 124 11.91 5.64 -3.09
N THR A 125 13.07 5.58 -3.76
CA THR A 125 13.31 6.36 -4.98
C THR A 125 12.34 5.96 -6.10
N LEU A 126 12.09 4.65 -6.29
CA LEU A 126 11.11 4.17 -7.27
C LEU A 126 9.70 4.68 -6.95
N MET A 127 9.29 4.60 -5.69
CA MET A 127 7.97 5.09 -5.26
C MET A 127 7.85 6.61 -5.44
N ALA A 128 8.90 7.37 -5.12
CA ALA A 128 8.94 8.82 -5.30
C ALA A 128 8.93 9.25 -6.77
N HIS A 129 9.42 8.41 -7.68
CA HIS A 129 9.37 8.66 -9.11
C HIS A 129 7.95 8.54 -9.68
N PHE A 130 7.20 7.52 -9.26
CA PHE A 130 5.88 7.23 -9.84
C PHE A 130 4.69 7.86 -9.11
N ALA A 131 4.74 7.97 -7.78
CA ALA A 131 3.59 8.36 -7.00
C ALA A 131 3.49 9.89 -6.84
N SER A 132 2.29 10.45 -7.01
CA SER A 132 2.01 11.85 -6.67
C SER A 132 2.32 12.15 -5.20
N ARG A 133 2.03 11.20 -4.32
CA ARG A 133 2.34 11.26 -2.89
C ARG A 133 2.63 9.86 -2.37
N TRP A 134 3.51 9.76 -1.39
CA TRP A 134 3.77 8.50 -0.70
C TRP A 134 4.14 8.75 0.75
N GLY A 135 4.17 7.70 1.55
CA GLY A 135 4.67 7.79 2.91
C GLY A 135 4.63 6.46 3.64
N SER A 136 5.11 6.49 4.88
CA SER A 136 5.10 5.36 5.80
C SER A 136 4.47 5.75 7.13
N ARG A 137 3.93 4.78 7.85
CA ARG A 137 3.39 4.96 9.19
C ARG A 137 3.43 3.66 9.97
N ARG A 138 3.77 3.73 11.26
CA ARG A 138 3.47 2.66 12.22
C ARG A 138 2.02 2.76 12.65
N ILE A 139 1.25 1.69 12.47
CA ILE A 139 -0.16 1.60 12.86
C ILE A 139 -0.32 0.51 13.92
N GLY A 140 -1.17 0.70 14.92
CA GLY A 140 -1.39 -0.28 15.99
C GLY A 140 -0.98 0.23 17.37
N THR A 141 -0.89 -0.68 18.34
CA THR A 141 -0.45 -0.40 19.72
C THR A 141 1.05 -0.66 19.87
N GLU A 142 1.64 -0.35 21.02
CA GLU A 142 3.06 -0.67 21.28
C GLU A 142 3.35 -2.18 21.20
N GLU A 143 2.37 -3.00 21.57
CA GLU A 143 2.46 -4.46 21.61
C GLU A 143 2.17 -5.11 20.25
N GLU A 144 1.28 -4.51 19.46
CA GLU A 144 0.89 -5.02 18.13
C GLU A 144 0.88 -3.86 17.13
N TRP A 145 2.04 -3.57 16.54
CA TRP A 145 2.18 -2.58 15.48
C TRP A 145 2.47 -3.24 14.14
N ALA A 146 1.93 -2.64 13.09
CA ALA A 146 2.22 -2.94 11.70
C ALA A 146 2.96 -1.76 11.06
N TYR A 147 3.97 -2.06 10.26
CA TYR A 147 4.54 -1.06 9.36
C TYR A 147 3.64 -0.94 8.14
N LEU A 148 3.21 0.28 7.81
CA LEU A 148 2.36 0.56 6.66
C LEU A 148 3.07 1.53 5.72
N MET A 149 3.26 1.12 4.48
CA MET A 149 3.63 1.97 3.36
C MET A 149 2.40 2.30 2.53
N TRP A 150 2.34 3.50 1.95
CA TRP A 150 1.30 3.86 0.99
C TRP A 150 1.84 4.74 -0.14
N VAL A 151 1.21 4.62 -1.30
CA VAL A 151 1.39 5.47 -2.48
C VAL A 151 0.03 5.94 -2.99
N GLU A 152 -0.01 7.16 -3.49
CA GLU A 152 -1.16 7.78 -4.14
C GLU A 152 -0.83 8.13 -5.57
N PHE A 153 -1.78 7.83 -6.45
CA PHE A 153 -1.80 8.21 -7.85
C PHE A 153 -3.04 9.05 -8.10
N ASP A 154 -2.86 10.21 -8.71
CA ASP A 154 -3.97 10.98 -9.24
C ASP A 154 -4.43 10.28 -10.53
N LEU A 155 -5.72 9.96 -10.61
CA LEU A 155 -6.34 9.39 -11.81
C LEU A 155 -7.02 10.49 -12.58
N ASP A 156 -6.78 10.52 -13.89
CA ASP A 156 -7.49 11.42 -14.77
C ASP A 156 -9.00 11.10 -14.79
N ALA A 157 -9.79 12.15 -14.96
CA ALA A 157 -11.14 11.99 -15.47
C ALA A 157 -10.97 11.54 -16.93
N GLY A 158 -11.12 10.24 -17.18
CA GLY A 158 -11.05 9.69 -18.53
C GLY A 158 -11.88 10.55 -19.48
N HIS A 159 -11.28 10.94 -20.60
CA HIS A 159 -11.99 11.57 -21.71
C HIS A 159 -13.04 10.61 -22.29
#